data_AF-A0A7T0KCW6-F1
#
_entry.id   AF-A0A7T0KCW6-F1
#
_cell.length_a   1.000
_cell.length_b   1.000
_cell.length_c   1.000
_cell.angle_alpha   90.00
_cell.angle_beta   90.00
_cell.angle_gamma   90.00
#
_symmetry.space_group_name_H-M   'P 1'
#
loop_
_entity.id
_entity.type
_entity.pdbx_description
1 polymer ?
#
loop_
_entity_poly.entity_id
_entity_poly.type
_entity_poly.pdbx_seq_one_letter_code
_entity_poly.pdbx_strand_id
1 'polypeptide(L)'
;MRGDILAVVIAAAVGAWALTLALIDVRWRRLPDVLTLPATVLSLVLCWHPAGLLWPGLYLMLAVRGGGIGGGDIKLAISLGMLAAAAGGWVGVACAIVAANLLSLLVMAVAQRADAPHGPAMLVAALGVWLLCGT
;
A
#
# COMPACT_ATOMS: atom_id res chain seq x y z
N MET A 1 4.55 -29.86 -3.19
CA MET A 1 4.67 -29.67 -4.65
C MET A 1 3.58 -28.76 -5.24
N ARG A 2 2.28 -29.13 -5.27
CA ARG A 2 1.24 -28.25 -5.87
C ARG A 2 1.04 -26.93 -5.10
N GLY A 3 1.12 -26.97 -3.76
CA GLY A 3 1.01 -25.77 -2.92
C GLY A 3 2.16 -24.78 -3.14
N ASP A 4 3.39 -25.28 -3.29
CA ASP A 4 4.59 -24.46 -3.48
C ASP A 4 4.54 -23.70 -4.81
N ILE A 5 4.07 -24.37 -5.87
CA ILE A 5 3.89 -23.73 -7.19
C ILE A 5 2.84 -22.63 -7.14
N LEU A 6 1.70 -22.86 -6.46
CA LEU A 6 0.65 -21.85 -6.33
C LEU A 6 1.14 -20.63 -5.55
N ALA A 7 1.89 -20.82 -4.46
CA ALA A 7 2.46 -19.72 -3.69
C ALA A 7 3.41 -18.86 -4.53
N VAL A 8 4.28 -19.50 -5.33
CA VAL A 8 5.21 -18.79 -6.23
C VAL A 8 4.44 -17.99 -7.28
N VAL A 9 3.40 -18.58 -7.89
CA VAL A 9 2.58 -17.89 -8.90
C VAL A 9 1.87 -16.68 -8.30
N ILE A 10 1.30 -16.80 -7.09
CA ILE A 10 0.65 -15.68 -6.40
C ILE A 10 1.66 -14.58 -6.09
N ALA A 11 2.83 -14.93 -5.52
CA ALA A 11 3.87 -13.97 -5.19
C ALA A 11 4.36 -13.23 -6.44
N ALA A 12 4.57 -13.93 -7.55
CA ALA A 12 4.96 -13.34 -8.83
C ALA A 12 3.87 -12.39 -9.38
N ALA A 13 2.59 -12.79 -9.30
CA ALA A 13 1.48 -11.95 -9.73
C ALA A 13 1.34 -10.68 -8.88
N VAL A 14 1.43 -10.80 -7.56
CA VAL A 14 1.41 -9.65 -6.62
C VAL A 14 2.62 -8.75 -6.86
N GLY A 15 3.81 -9.31 -7.04
CA GLY A 15 5.02 -8.56 -7.36
C GLY A 15 4.90 -7.79 -8.68
N ALA A 16 4.38 -8.43 -9.73
CA ALA A 16 4.14 -7.78 -11.02
C ALA A 16 3.09 -6.66 -10.92
N TRP A 17 2.03 -6.87 -10.15
CA TRP A 17 1.02 -5.84 -9.87
C TRP A 17 1.63 -4.64 -9.13
N ALA A 18 2.37 -4.89 -8.05
CA ALA A 18 3.03 -3.85 -7.26
C ALA A 18 4.06 -3.06 -8.10
N LEU A 19 4.86 -3.76 -8.90
CA LEU A 19 5.82 -3.12 -9.81
C LEU A 19 5.11 -2.26 -10.85
N THR A 20 4.00 -2.76 -11.43
CA THR A 20 3.21 -2.01 -12.41
C THR A 20 2.65 -0.73 -11.80
N LEU A 21 2.06 -0.80 -10.60
CA LEU A 21 1.57 0.37 -9.88
C LEU A 21 2.69 1.37 -9.58
N ALA A 22 3.83 0.89 -9.07
CA ALA A 22 4.98 1.74 -8.77
C ALA A 22 5.51 2.46 -10.03
N LEU A 23 5.62 1.76 -11.16
CA LEU A 23 6.06 2.33 -12.43
C LEU A 23 5.07 3.37 -12.97
N ILE A 24 3.76 3.11 -12.88
CA ILE A 24 2.74 4.05 -13.32
C ILE A 24 2.74 5.28 -12.40
N ASP A 25 2.85 5.10 -11.09
CA ASP A 25 2.88 6.20 -10.13
C ASP A 25 4.11 7.10 -10.34
N VAL A 26 5.29 6.51 -10.54
CA VAL A 26 6.51 7.26 -10.83
C VAL A 26 6.42 8.05 -12.15
N ARG A 27 5.80 7.47 -13.19
CA ARG A 27 5.71 8.10 -14.51
C ARG A 27 4.60 9.14 -14.61
N TRP A 28 3.43 8.87 -14.03
CA TRP A 28 2.19 9.60 -14.29
C TRP A 28 1.56 10.19 -13.03
N ARG A 29 2.11 9.92 -11.84
CA ARG A 29 1.59 10.37 -10.53
C ARG A 29 0.10 10.06 -10.34
N ARG A 30 -0.32 8.92 -10.87
CA ARG A 30 -1.71 8.46 -10.86
C ARG A 30 -1.73 6.96 -10.71
N LEU A 31 -2.54 6.46 -9.78
CA LEU A 31 -2.79 5.04 -9.62
C LEU A 31 -4.09 4.67 -10.35
N PRO A 32 -4.07 3.70 -11.29
CA PRO A 32 -5.24 3.37 -12.10
C PRO A 32 -6.28 2.58 -11.32
N ASP A 33 -7.54 2.96 -11.50
CA ASP A 33 -8.70 2.34 -10.84
C ASP A 33 -8.84 0.86 -11.20
N VAL A 34 -8.50 0.48 -12.43
CA VAL A 34 -8.55 -0.90 -12.93
C VAL A 34 -7.64 -1.84 -12.12
N LEU A 35 -6.55 -1.32 -11.53
CA LEU A 35 -5.63 -2.13 -10.72
C LEU A 35 -5.85 -1.97 -9.22
N THR A 36 -6.34 -0.80 -8.78
CA THR A 36 -6.54 -0.53 -7.35
C THR A 36 -7.88 -1.04 -6.83
N LEU A 37 -8.99 -0.84 -7.57
CA LEU A 37 -10.32 -1.24 -7.12
C LEU A 37 -10.49 -2.76 -6.95
N PRO A 38 -10.03 -3.62 -7.89
CA PRO A 38 -10.12 -5.06 -7.65
C PRO A 38 -9.29 -5.50 -6.45
N ALA A 39 -8.10 -4.92 -6.24
CA ALA A 39 -7.28 -5.19 -5.06
C ALA A 39 -7.99 -4.75 -3.78
N THR A 40 -8.68 -3.61 -3.80
CA THR A 40 -9.48 -3.13 -2.66
C THR A 40 -10.57 -4.14 -2.33
N VAL A 41 -11.38 -4.55 -3.31
CA VAL A 41 -12.45 -5.53 -3.11
C VAL A 41 -11.89 -6.86 -2.58
N LEU A 42 -10.84 -7.39 -3.22
CA LEU A 42 -10.22 -8.65 -2.78
C LEU A 42 -9.70 -8.57 -1.35
N SER A 43 -9.04 -7.48 -0.97
CA SER A 43 -8.52 -7.30 0.39
C SER A 43 -9.62 -7.20 1.44
N LEU A 44 -10.75 -6.57 1.11
CA LEU A 44 -11.89 -6.42 2.02
C LEU A 44 -12.59 -7.76 2.24
N VAL A 45 -12.56 -8.66 1.25
CA VAL A 45 -13.15 -9.99 1.34
C VAL A 45 -12.21 -10.98 2.03
N LEU A 46 -10.91 -10.95 1.70
CA LEU A 46 -9.94 -11.97 2.11
C LEU A 46 -9.18 -11.62 3.40
N CYS A 47 -9.03 -10.33 3.70
CA CYS A 47 -8.15 -9.82 4.77
C CYS A 47 -8.90 -8.86 5.70
N TRP A 48 -10.21 -9.01 5.83
CA TRP A 48 -11.04 -8.09 6.61
C TRP A 48 -10.54 -7.95 8.05
N HIS A 49 -10.21 -6.73 8.44
CA HIS A 49 -9.91 -6.38 9.82
C HIS A 49 -10.18 -4.89 10.04
N PRO A 50 -10.85 -4.47 11.14
CA PRO A 50 -11.21 -3.07 11.36
C PRO A 50 -10.00 -2.14 11.39
N ALA A 51 -8.86 -2.61 11.90
CA ALA A 51 -7.60 -1.85 11.87
C ALA A 51 -7.15 -1.44 10.46
N GLY A 52 -7.49 -2.22 9.44
CA GLY A 52 -7.09 -1.94 8.05
C GLY A 52 -7.72 -0.65 7.51
N LEU A 53 -8.81 -0.16 8.13
CA LEU A 53 -9.45 1.10 7.76
C LEU A 53 -8.72 2.33 8.31
N LEU A 54 -7.77 2.15 9.24
CA LEU A 54 -7.04 3.27 9.84
C LEU A 54 -6.26 4.07 8.79
N TRP A 55 -5.54 3.37 7.90
CA TRP A 55 -4.74 4.00 6.87
C TRP A 55 -5.57 4.80 5.86
N PRO A 56 -6.56 4.22 5.15
CA PRO A 56 -7.38 4.98 4.21
C PRO A 56 -8.21 6.06 4.91
N GLY A 57 -8.64 5.84 6.17
CA GLY A 57 -9.36 6.84 6.96
C GLY A 57 -8.51 8.09 7.25
N LEU A 58 -7.26 7.91 7.66
CA LEU A 58 -6.32 9.03 7.85
C LEU A 58 -6.06 9.78 6.55
N TYR A 59 -5.86 9.04 5.45
CA TYR A 59 -5.59 9.64 4.14
C TYR A 59 -6.78 10.41 3.61
N LEU A 60 -8.00 9.89 3.78
CA LEU A 60 -9.23 10.59 3.43
C LEU A 60 -9.41 11.85 4.28
N MET A 61 -9.16 11.77 5.59
CA MET A 61 -9.25 12.94 6.48
C MET A 61 -8.28 14.06 6.04
N LEU A 62 -7.05 13.70 5.69
CA LEU A 62 -6.06 14.65 5.19
C LEU A 62 -6.45 15.21 3.82
N ALA A 63 -6.94 14.37 2.90
CA ALA A 63 -7.40 14.81 1.59
C ALA A 63 -8.56 15.82 1.68
N VAL A 64 -9.55 15.56 2.55
CA VAL A 64 -10.69 16.48 2.79
C VAL A 64 -10.22 17.81 3.40
N ARG A 65 -9.13 17.80 4.17
CA ARG A 65 -8.49 19.02 4.72
C ARG A 65 -7.57 19.74 3.74
N GLY A 66 -7.46 19.29 2.48
CA GLY A 66 -6.58 19.88 1.46
C GLY A 66 -5.12 19.43 1.55
N GLY A 67 -4.82 18.34 2.25
CA GLY A 67 -3.48 17.83 2.53
C GLY A 67 -2.74 17.16 1.35
N GLY A 68 -3.10 17.46 0.10
CA GLY A 68 -2.36 16.98 -1.09
C GLY A 68 -2.40 15.47 -1.37
N ILE A 69 -3.15 14.66 -0.60
CA ILE A 69 -3.24 13.21 -0.82
C ILE A 69 -4.15 12.89 -2.00
N GLY A 70 -3.64 12.08 -2.94
CA GLY A 70 -4.37 11.67 -4.13
C GLY A 70 -5.42 10.61 -3.85
N GLY A 71 -6.51 10.62 -4.63
CA GLY A 71 -7.54 9.58 -4.55
C GLY A 71 -7.01 8.17 -4.86
N GLY A 72 -5.95 8.06 -5.65
CA GLY A 72 -5.25 6.80 -5.91
C GLY A 72 -4.63 6.20 -4.64
N ASP A 73 -3.94 7.03 -3.85
CA ASP A 73 -3.29 6.60 -2.61
C ASP A 73 -4.31 6.13 -1.57
N ILE A 74 -5.48 6.78 -1.51
CA ILE A 74 -6.57 6.37 -0.63
C ILE A 74 -7.07 4.97 -1.00
N LYS A 75 -7.29 4.70 -2.30
CA LYS A 75 -7.76 3.37 -2.78
C LYS A 75 -6.72 2.29 -2.49
N LEU A 76 -5.45 2.59 -2.75
CA LEU A 76 -4.34 1.68 -2.46
C LEU A 76 -4.19 1.43 -0.96
N ALA A 77 -4.39 2.46 -0.13
CA ALA A 77 -4.32 2.37 1.33
C ALA A 77 -5.34 1.40 1.92
N ILE A 78 -6.51 1.23 1.29
CA ILE A 78 -7.48 0.21 1.73
C ILE A 78 -6.86 -1.18 1.59
N SER A 79 -6.33 -1.50 0.40
CA SER A 79 -5.78 -2.83 0.11
C SER A 79 -4.58 -3.16 1.00
N LEU A 80 -3.66 -2.20 1.15
CA LEU A 80 -2.45 -2.36 1.95
C LEU A 80 -2.74 -2.32 3.45
N GLY A 81 -3.71 -1.50 3.89
CA GLY A 81 -4.16 -1.46 5.27
C GLY A 81 -4.77 -2.79 5.70
N MET A 82 -5.64 -3.40 4.88
CA MET A 82 -6.21 -4.72 5.15
C MET A 82 -5.12 -5.80 5.23
N LEU A 83 -4.15 -5.78 4.30
CA LEU A 83 -3.03 -6.73 4.31
C LEU A 83 -2.15 -6.56 5.56
N ALA A 84 -1.76 -5.33 5.91
CA ALA A 84 -0.96 -5.04 7.09
C ALA A 84 -1.71 -5.38 8.39
N ALA A 85 -3.03 -5.17 8.42
CA ALA A 85 -3.88 -5.56 9.54
C ALA A 85 -3.99 -7.08 9.69
N ALA A 86 -4.10 -7.82 8.57
CA ALA A 86 -4.09 -9.27 8.59
C ALA A 86 -2.77 -9.84 9.11
N ALA A 87 -1.64 -9.19 8.84
CA ALA A 87 -0.33 -9.61 9.34
C ALA A 87 -0.05 -9.21 10.79
N GLY A 88 -0.41 -7.99 11.21
CA GLY A 88 0.04 -7.43 12.49
C GLY A 88 -1.00 -6.62 13.26
N GLY A 89 -2.28 -6.71 12.88
CA GLY A 89 -3.37 -5.97 13.52
C GLY A 89 -3.17 -4.46 13.51
N TRP A 90 -3.53 -3.80 14.62
CA TRP A 90 -3.38 -2.34 14.78
C TRP A 90 -1.92 -1.88 14.71
N VAL A 91 -1.00 -2.64 15.30
CA VAL A 91 0.43 -2.30 15.33
C VAL A 91 1.02 -2.42 13.94
N GLY A 92 0.69 -3.50 13.20
CA GLY A 92 1.12 -3.69 11.81
C GLY A 92 0.72 -2.54 10.90
N VAL A 93 -0.55 -2.10 10.99
CA VAL A 93 -1.03 -0.95 10.20
C VAL A 93 -0.32 0.34 10.59
N ALA A 94 -0.14 0.62 11.88
CA ALA A 94 0.56 1.81 12.35
C ALA A 94 2.02 1.84 11.86
N CYS A 95 2.73 0.70 11.98
CA CYS A 95 4.09 0.55 11.48
C CYS A 95 4.16 0.77 9.96
N ALA A 96 3.22 0.22 9.19
CA ALA A 96 3.18 0.40 7.74
C ALA A 96 2.95 1.87 7.35
N ILE A 97 2.04 2.57 8.02
CA ILE A 97 1.79 4.01 7.80
C ILE A 97 3.06 4.80 8.07
N VAL A 98 3.69 4.60 9.22
CA VAL A 98 4.90 5.35 9.60
C VAL A 98 6.03 5.08 8.62
N ALA A 99 6.28 3.80 8.29
CA ALA A 99 7.32 3.41 7.35
C ALA A 99 7.09 3.99 5.95
N ALA A 100 5.85 3.98 5.44
CA ALA A 100 5.52 4.55 4.14
C ALA A 100 5.80 6.06 4.09
N ASN A 101 5.38 6.81 5.12
CA ASN A 101 5.62 8.25 5.18
C ASN A 101 7.12 8.58 5.31
N LEU A 102 7.86 7.86 6.17
CA LEU A 102 9.30 8.06 6.31
C LEU A 102 10.05 7.75 5.01
N LEU A 103 9.66 6.70 4.30
CA LEU A 103 10.29 6.32 3.03
C LEU A 103 10.02 7.37 1.95
N SER A 104 8.80 7.90 1.84
CA SER A 104 8.50 9.01 0.93
C SER A 104 9.27 10.27 1.26
N LEU A 105 9.36 10.65 2.55
CA LEU A 105 10.15 11.80 2.99
C LEU A 105 11.64 11.61 2.67
N LEU A 106 12.18 10.40 2.85
CA LEU A 106 13.56 10.08 2.47
C LEU A 106 13.76 10.23 0.95
N VAL A 107 12.84 9.72 0.14
CA VAL A 107 12.89 9.87 -1.33
C VAL A 107 12.84 11.34 -1.72
N MET A 108 11.97 12.15 -1.11
CA MET A 108 11.89 13.59 -1.33
C MET A 108 13.20 14.29 -0.96
N ALA A 109 13.80 13.94 0.19
CA ALA A 109 15.05 14.51 0.66
C ALA A 109 16.23 14.16 -0.25
N VAL A 110 16.35 12.90 -0.66
CA VAL A 110 17.42 12.43 -1.57
C VAL A 110 17.26 13.01 -2.97
N ALA A 111 16.02 13.07 -3.48
CA ALA A 111 15.73 13.66 -4.79
C ALA A 111 15.76 15.20 -4.78
N GLN A 112 15.85 15.83 -3.61
CA GLN A 112 15.73 17.28 -3.39
C GLN A 112 14.46 17.86 -4.05
N ARG A 113 13.33 17.17 -3.87
CA ARG A 113 12.02 17.57 -4.42
C ARG A 113 11.00 17.76 -3.31
N ALA A 114 10.15 18.75 -3.49
CA ALA A 114 9.04 19.04 -2.57
C ALA A 114 7.86 18.06 -2.73
N ASP A 115 7.92 17.14 -3.68
CA ASP A 115 6.86 16.16 -3.95
C ASP A 115 7.44 14.91 -4.63
N ALA A 116 6.97 13.73 -4.23
CA ALA A 116 7.40 12.44 -4.73
C ALA A 116 6.22 11.45 -4.84
N PRO A 117 6.26 10.50 -5.80
CA PRO A 117 5.27 9.42 -5.89
C PRO A 117 5.24 8.60 -4.60
N HIS A 118 4.06 8.49 -3.99
CA HIS A 118 3.89 7.90 -2.66
C HIS A 118 3.60 6.39 -2.72
N GLY A 119 3.03 5.91 -3.83
CA GLY A 119 2.64 4.52 -4.04
C GLY A 119 3.77 3.50 -3.86
N PRO A 120 5.00 3.72 -4.40
CA PRO A 120 6.12 2.82 -4.17
C PRO A 120 6.47 2.66 -2.68
N ALA A 121 6.47 3.76 -1.93
CA ALA A 121 6.78 3.73 -0.51
C ALA A 121 5.73 2.98 0.30
N MET A 122 4.44 3.16 -0.04
CA MET A 122 3.35 2.40 0.56
C MET A 122 3.48 0.89 0.33
N LEU A 123 3.78 0.48 -0.92
CA LEU A 123 3.95 -0.92 -1.29
C LEU A 123 5.11 -1.57 -0.52
N VAL A 124 6.26 -0.90 -0.44
CA VAL A 124 7.44 -1.38 0.30
C VAL A 124 7.15 -1.51 1.79
N ALA A 125 6.49 -0.51 2.38
CA ALA A 125 6.15 -0.53 3.80
C ALA A 125 5.18 -1.67 4.15
N ALA A 126 4.13 -1.87 3.35
CA ALA A 126 3.17 -2.95 3.57
C ALA A 126 3.82 -4.33 3.40
N LEU A 127 4.70 -4.50 2.39
CA LEU A 127 5.48 -5.71 2.21
C LEU A 127 6.39 -5.98 3.42
N GLY A 128 7.08 -4.95 3.92
CA GLY A 128 7.95 -5.06 5.09
C GLY A 128 7.19 -5.56 6.32
N VAL A 129 6.01 -4.99 6.60
CA VAL A 129 5.16 -5.48 7.71
C VAL A 129 4.70 -6.91 7.48
N TRP A 130 4.27 -7.26 6.27
CA TRP A 130 3.88 -8.63 5.95
C TRP A 130 5.01 -9.62 6.18
N LEU A 131 6.24 -9.30 5.77
CA LEU A 131 7.40 -10.16 5.96
C LEU A 131 7.82 -10.31 7.43
N LEU A 132 7.63 -9.26 8.24
CA LEU A 132 8.03 -9.26 9.65
C LEU A 132 6.99 -9.88 10.59
N CYS A 133 5.71 -9.84 10.23
CA CYS A 133 4.61 -10.26 11.11
C CYS A 133 3.74 -11.37 10.54
N GLY A 134 3.74 -11.59 9.22
CA GLY A 134 2.81 -12.48 8.52
C GLY A 134 3.17 -13.97 8.52
N THR A 135 3.78 -14.48 9.60
CA THR A 135 4.16 -15.90 9.77
C THR A 135 3.41 -16.57 10.91
#